data_AF-A0A8C0H932-F1
#
_entry.id   AF-A0A8C0H932-F1
#
_cell.length_a   1.000
_cell.length_b   1.000
_cell.length_c   1.000
_cell.angle_alpha   90.00
_cell.angle_beta   90.00
_cell.angle_gamma   90.00
#
_symmetry.space_group_name_H-M   'P 1'
#
loop_
_entity.id
_entity.type
_entity.pdbx_description
1 polymer ?
#
loop_
_entity_poly.entity_id
_entity_poly.type
_entity_poly.pdbx_seq_one_letter_code
_entity_poly.pdbx_strand_id
1 'polypeptide(L)'
;ILKHERLIQKDLESLDVIGFIACHLYCRLFGDTCSWCLSPASRPLMYVPVFFRWWTYWFKVELSIPREWVGKEVHLLWESDGEGMAWRDAQPVQGLTKEGEKNSYILTDSLRDAEPHSLIVYVEVACNGLFGAGKSSLIASSDSDKKFTLHKAELVVFSRDVHELLVDFEILVDMAKLLGQGNQRSFQMLYVANQMVNLLDVTDSCTFSVVGESQHTIHAMGHCLIDSAWLWPYKKSICKCARSWVNVVRMMEKNPEFTFVCSQAQQFEWVRNWYPGLYTQIEDYVEMVRSEQPFCIFWLPDTFGYSAQLPQLMHGCGIRWFLTQKLSWSLVNTFPHSTIFWEGIDGSQVLTHFPPGNSYDLKGQVEEVNKGRVNHSATLFGFGVGRGGRTQKMLDRLKRMSDTDGLPRSGVQMSTPDRFFSVLEKEKTQLFIWIELFLEPHNGTYTTQAQIKKGSRECDRILHDAEVLSSFVLTQKNTFQHPSIKLKHLWRLLLLNQFHDVLLGSCIQLVVEDAMRYYAEICSMGGLLIKDAIRSLFGELLPTGPETEESLLVLNTLPWERTEVISRTGAKTLGAIVLPI
;
A
#
# COMPACT_ATOMS: atom_id res chain seq x y z
N ILE A 1 3.67 -46.44 33.74
CA ILE A 1 3.75 -46.29 32.27
C ILE A 1 2.39 -46.16 31.57
N LEU A 2 1.21 -46.26 32.21
CA LEU A 2 -0.08 -45.96 31.55
C LEU A 2 -1.10 -45.24 32.47
N LYS A 3 -0.72 -44.11 33.09
CA LYS A 3 -1.65 -43.28 33.91
C LYS A 3 -1.45 -41.76 33.85
N HIS A 4 -0.54 -41.24 33.01
CA HIS A 4 -0.29 -39.79 32.91
C HIS A 4 -0.67 -39.14 31.56
N GLU A 5 -1.17 -39.89 30.58
CA GLU A 5 -1.57 -39.31 29.28
C GLU A 5 -2.93 -38.60 29.29
N ARG A 6 -3.81 -38.85 30.28
CA ARG A 6 -5.18 -38.29 30.28
C ARG A 6 -5.35 -36.89 30.87
N LEU A 7 -4.33 -36.33 31.52
CA LEU A 7 -4.42 -34.97 32.10
C LEU A 7 -3.92 -33.88 31.15
N ILE A 8 -3.06 -34.19 30.18
CA ILE A 8 -2.54 -33.20 29.21
C ILE A 8 -3.47 -33.04 28.00
N GLN A 9 -4.31 -34.05 27.71
CA GLN A 9 -5.18 -34.05 26.54
C GLN A 9 -6.41 -33.12 26.68
N LYS A 10 -6.67 -32.58 27.88
CA LYS A 10 -7.81 -31.68 28.15
C LYS A 10 -7.44 -30.19 28.20
N ASP A 11 -6.16 -29.84 28.26
CA ASP A 11 -5.73 -28.46 28.48
C ASP A 11 -5.48 -27.65 27.19
N LEU A 12 -5.70 -28.23 26.01
CA LEU A 12 -5.74 -27.45 24.76
C LEU A 12 -7.08 -26.72 24.54
N GLU A 13 -8.10 -27.00 25.37
CA GLU A 13 -9.27 -26.11 25.51
C GLU A 13 -8.94 -24.84 26.32
N SER A 14 -7.74 -24.74 26.93
CA SER A 14 -7.29 -23.57 27.70
C SER A 14 -6.60 -22.48 26.86
N LEU A 15 -7.10 -22.23 25.65
CA LEU A 15 -6.81 -20.97 24.94
C LEU A 15 -7.11 -19.72 25.81
N ASP A 16 -7.97 -19.87 26.82
CA ASP A 16 -8.25 -18.86 27.85
C ASP A 16 -7.06 -18.54 28.77
N VAL A 17 -6.17 -19.49 29.09
CA VAL A 17 -5.02 -19.24 29.98
C VAL A 17 -3.94 -18.46 29.22
N ILE A 18 -3.63 -18.85 27.99
CA ILE A 18 -2.73 -18.12 27.09
C ILE A 18 -3.28 -16.71 26.81
N GLY A 19 -4.60 -16.58 26.60
CA GLY A 19 -5.28 -15.30 26.43
C GLY A 19 -5.21 -14.39 27.67
N PHE A 20 -5.40 -14.95 28.87
CA PHE A 20 -5.31 -14.22 30.14
C PHE A 20 -3.89 -13.69 30.41
N ILE A 21 -2.88 -14.48 30.07
CA ILE A 21 -1.45 -14.14 30.26
C ILE A 21 -1.00 -13.07 29.28
N ALA A 22 -1.37 -13.21 28.00
CA ALA A 22 -1.15 -12.17 27.01
C ALA A 22 -1.78 -10.86 27.52
N CYS A 23 -3.02 -10.90 28.02
CA CYS A 23 -3.69 -9.75 28.61
C CYS A 23 -2.86 -9.13 29.76
N HIS A 24 -2.26 -9.94 30.63
CA HIS A 24 -1.47 -9.44 31.76
C HIS A 24 -0.15 -8.78 31.33
N LEU A 25 0.55 -9.34 30.32
CA LEU A 25 1.73 -8.72 29.71
C LEU A 25 1.36 -7.43 28.94
N TYR A 26 0.26 -7.44 28.19
CA TYR A 26 -0.26 -6.26 27.48
C TYR A 26 -0.62 -5.12 28.46
N CYS A 27 -1.15 -5.42 29.65
CA CYS A 27 -1.41 -4.43 30.69
C CYS A 27 -0.13 -3.79 31.27
N ARG A 28 1.03 -4.43 31.15
CA ARG A 28 2.32 -3.94 31.70
C ARG A 28 3.26 -3.37 30.65
N LEU A 29 2.92 -3.49 29.37
CA LEU A 29 3.65 -2.86 28.26
C LEU A 29 3.74 -1.34 28.44
N PHE A 30 2.67 -0.76 28.98
CA PHE A 30 2.57 0.63 29.40
C PHE A 30 2.51 0.63 30.94
N GLY A 31 3.64 0.89 31.59
CA GLY A 31 3.81 0.76 33.03
C GLY A 31 3.14 1.90 33.80
N ASP A 32 3.92 2.89 34.22
CA ASP A 32 3.36 4.11 34.82
C ASP A 32 2.62 4.91 33.75
N THR A 33 1.38 5.25 34.07
CA THR A 33 0.50 6.04 33.19
C THR A 33 0.06 7.30 33.91
N CYS A 34 0.14 8.44 33.22
CA CYS A 34 -0.42 9.69 33.71
C CYS A 34 -1.62 10.04 32.81
N SER A 35 -2.82 9.82 33.32
CA SER A 35 -4.07 9.96 32.57
C SER A 35 -4.70 11.33 32.71
N TRP A 36 -3.99 12.43 32.39
CA TRP A 36 -4.58 13.78 32.37
C TRP A 36 -3.96 14.72 31.32
N CYS A 37 -4.84 15.61 30.79
CA CYS A 37 -4.63 16.75 29.88
C CYS A 37 -5.01 16.58 28.40
N LEU A 38 -6.27 16.15 28.15
CA LEU A 38 -7.06 16.82 27.10
C LEU A 38 -7.81 17.97 27.77
N SER A 39 -7.39 19.21 27.52
CA SER A 39 -8.24 20.39 27.74
C SER A 39 -9.37 20.35 26.71
N PRO A 40 -10.61 20.23 27.17
CA PRO A 40 -11.59 21.25 26.89
C PRO A 40 -12.16 21.75 28.21
N ALA A 41 -12.82 22.90 28.23
CA ALA A 41 -13.59 23.37 29.37
C ALA A 41 -14.24 22.19 30.14
N SER A 42 -13.83 22.05 31.40
CA SER A 42 -14.18 21.02 32.38
C SER A 42 -15.61 20.46 32.25
N ARG A 43 -15.73 19.23 31.75
CA ARG A 43 -16.77 18.21 31.98
C ARG A 43 -16.39 16.96 31.17
N PRO A 44 -16.81 15.73 31.56
CA PRO A 44 -16.81 14.64 30.59
C PRO A 44 -17.63 15.13 29.41
N LEU A 45 -17.06 15.10 28.19
CA LEU A 45 -17.80 15.43 26.98
C LEU A 45 -18.90 14.37 26.79
N MET A 46 -20.02 14.58 27.48
CA MET A 46 -21.33 13.98 27.19
C MET A 46 -21.93 14.59 25.91
N TYR A 47 -21.11 15.31 25.13
CA TYR A 47 -21.35 15.87 23.80
C TYR A 47 -20.01 15.95 23.05
N VAL A 48 -19.38 14.79 22.79
CA VAL A 48 -18.40 14.72 21.69
C VAL A 48 -19.17 15.14 20.43
N PRO A 49 -18.74 16.17 19.67
CA PRO A 49 -19.47 16.55 18.47
C PRO A 49 -19.57 15.32 17.57
N VAL A 50 -20.75 15.02 17.06
CA VAL A 50 -20.96 13.96 16.07
C VAL A 50 -19.97 14.22 14.94
N PHE A 51 -18.92 13.40 14.87
CA PHE A 51 -17.90 13.54 13.87
C PHE A 51 -18.47 13.09 12.53
N PHE A 52 -18.56 14.01 11.58
CA PHE A 52 -19.07 13.69 10.26
C PHE A 52 -18.00 12.96 9.47
N ARG A 53 -18.44 11.92 8.74
CA ARG A 53 -17.59 11.15 7.84
C ARG A 53 -16.70 12.07 6.98
N TRP A 54 -15.42 11.69 6.85
CA TRP A 54 -14.39 12.42 6.08
C TRP A 54 -13.92 13.75 6.67
N TRP A 55 -14.42 14.17 7.82
CA TRP A 55 -13.88 15.32 8.52
C TRP A 55 -12.51 15.02 9.11
N THR A 56 -11.75 16.08 9.37
CA THR A 56 -10.45 16.01 10.02
C THR A 56 -10.49 16.91 11.24
N TYR A 57 -10.11 16.37 12.39
CA TYR A 57 -10.02 17.09 13.66
C TYR A 57 -8.58 17.24 14.07
N TRP A 58 -8.26 18.37 14.70
CA TRP A 58 -6.93 18.65 15.21
C TRP A 58 -7.00 18.80 16.71
N PHE A 59 -6.24 17.96 17.41
CA PHE A 59 -6.10 17.99 18.86
C PHE A 59 -4.76 18.62 19.20
N LYS A 60 -4.77 19.70 19.98
CA LYS A 60 -3.56 20.20 20.65
C LYS A 60 -3.41 19.45 21.96
N VAL A 61 -2.33 18.66 22.07
CA VAL A 61 -2.03 17.84 23.23
C VAL A 61 -0.87 18.48 23.98
N GLU A 62 -1.14 18.94 25.19
CA GLU A 62 -0.14 19.53 26.08
C GLU A 62 0.29 18.48 27.10
N LEU A 63 1.56 18.06 27.01
CA LEU A 63 2.11 16.96 27.78
C LEU A 63 3.03 17.50 28.86
N SER A 64 2.93 16.94 30.06
CA SER A 64 3.82 17.18 31.19
C SER A 64 4.41 15.85 31.65
N ILE A 65 5.69 15.63 31.34
CA ILE A 65 6.42 14.40 31.65
C ILE A 65 7.01 14.48 33.07
N PRO A 66 6.66 13.57 34.00
CA PRO A 66 7.22 13.54 35.34
C PRO A 66 8.75 13.43 35.35
N ARG A 67 9.40 14.09 36.32
CA ARG A 67 10.88 14.00 36.50
C ARG A 67 11.35 12.63 36.94
N GLU A 68 10.50 11.87 37.61
CA GLU A 68 10.78 10.49 38.02
C GLU A 68 10.93 9.51 36.84
N TRP A 69 10.53 9.92 35.62
CA TRP A 69 10.66 9.11 34.42
C TRP A 69 11.99 9.32 33.67
N VAL A 70 12.93 10.09 34.25
CA VAL A 70 14.27 10.23 33.68
C VAL A 70 14.94 8.86 33.57
N GLY A 71 15.55 8.61 32.41
CA GLY A 71 16.12 7.32 32.01
C GLY A 71 15.11 6.32 31.42
N LYS A 72 13.80 6.64 31.40
CA LYS A 72 12.76 5.75 30.84
C LYS A 72 12.40 6.14 29.40
N GLU A 73 11.94 5.15 28.63
CA GLU A 73 11.32 5.36 27.32
C GLU A 73 9.88 5.86 27.51
N VAL A 74 9.52 6.98 26.87
CA VAL A 74 8.24 7.67 27.10
C VAL A 74 7.47 7.83 25.80
N HIS A 75 6.21 7.42 25.80
CA HIS A 75 5.33 7.44 24.64
C HIS A 75 4.08 8.29 24.89
N LEU A 76 3.53 8.84 23.81
CA LEU A 76 2.14 9.24 23.73
C LEU A 76 1.32 8.06 23.16
N LEU A 77 0.51 7.42 24.01
CA LEU A 77 -0.46 6.41 23.60
C LEU A 77 -1.73 7.10 23.07
N TRP A 78 -2.12 6.77 21.85
CA TRP A 78 -3.28 7.32 21.15
C TRP A 78 -4.09 6.23 20.46
N GLU A 79 -5.32 6.01 20.93
CA GLU A 79 -6.25 5.05 20.35
C GLU A 79 -7.53 5.76 19.92
N SER A 80 -7.74 5.93 18.62
CA SER A 80 -8.98 6.46 18.03
C SER A 80 -9.53 5.53 16.95
N ASP A 81 -10.84 5.60 16.70
CA ASP A 81 -11.49 4.89 15.58
C ASP A 81 -11.06 5.44 14.20
N GLY A 82 -10.52 6.66 14.16
CA GLY A 82 -10.01 7.30 12.96
C GLY A 82 -8.51 7.11 12.77
N GLU A 83 -8.03 7.45 11.57
CA GLU A 83 -6.59 7.48 11.25
C GLU A 83 -5.94 8.78 11.73
N GLY A 84 -4.95 8.68 12.60
CA GLY A 84 -4.23 9.79 13.22
C GLY A 84 -2.87 10.10 12.57
N MET A 85 -2.42 11.35 12.66
CA MET A 85 -1.05 11.79 12.41
C MET A 85 -0.61 12.67 13.58
N ALA A 86 0.47 12.31 14.26
CA ALA A 86 1.14 13.17 15.21
C ALA A 86 2.06 14.15 14.47
N TRP A 87 2.07 15.39 14.95
CA TRP A 87 2.83 16.52 14.43
C TRP A 87 3.58 17.20 15.56
N ARG A 88 4.84 17.56 15.28
CA ARG A 88 5.72 18.29 16.18
C ARG A 88 6.56 19.26 15.35
N ASP A 89 6.71 20.50 15.80
CA ASP A 89 7.48 21.54 15.12
C ASP A 89 7.07 21.73 13.63
N ALA A 90 5.75 21.69 13.39
CA ALA A 90 5.13 21.76 12.06
C ALA A 90 5.53 20.65 11.07
N GLN A 91 6.12 19.55 11.54
CA GLN A 91 6.45 18.37 10.75
C GLN A 91 5.64 17.16 11.19
N PRO A 92 5.23 16.28 10.25
CA PRO A 92 4.65 14.99 10.62
C PRO A 92 5.73 14.12 11.27
N VAL A 93 5.40 13.46 12.37
CA VAL A 93 6.37 12.64 13.12
C VAL A 93 5.97 11.18 13.24
N GLN A 94 4.68 10.86 13.27
CA GLN A 94 4.19 9.48 13.39
C GLN A 94 2.75 9.36 12.90
N GLY A 95 2.49 8.43 11.99
CA GLY A 95 1.13 7.97 11.68
C GLY A 95 0.61 7.04 12.77
N LEU A 96 -0.58 7.34 13.29
CA LEU A 96 -1.23 6.63 14.40
C LEU A 96 -2.49 5.92 13.91
N THR A 97 -2.64 4.62 14.16
CA THR A 97 -3.82 3.88 13.74
C THR A 97 -4.02 2.62 14.57
N LYS A 98 -5.19 2.53 15.22
CA LYS A 98 -5.60 1.36 16.02
C LYS A 98 -5.60 0.05 15.24
N GLU A 99 -6.29 0.03 14.10
CA GLU A 99 -6.41 -1.15 13.23
C GLU A 99 -5.07 -1.60 12.61
N GLY A 100 -4.07 -0.72 12.57
CA GLY A 100 -2.73 -0.99 12.05
C GLY A 100 -1.70 -1.24 13.16
N GLU A 101 -2.15 -1.42 14.41
CA GLU A 101 -1.30 -1.64 15.59
C GLU A 101 -0.22 -0.55 15.80
N LYS A 102 -0.54 0.69 15.39
CA LYS A 102 0.34 1.87 15.49
C LYS A 102 -0.26 2.84 16.50
N ASN A 103 -0.30 2.41 17.75
CA ASN A 103 -1.10 3.10 18.78
C ASN A 103 -0.29 4.10 19.59
N SER A 104 1.01 4.25 19.35
CA SER A 104 1.83 5.17 20.13
C SER A 104 2.85 5.93 19.28
N TYR A 105 3.20 7.13 19.75
CA TYR A 105 4.28 7.95 19.25
C TYR A 105 5.37 8.02 20.32
N ILE A 106 6.60 7.67 19.95
CA ILE A 106 7.76 7.70 20.84
C ILE A 106 8.18 9.17 21.03
N LEU A 107 8.04 9.69 22.24
CA LEU A 107 8.44 11.07 22.56
C LEU A 107 9.95 11.15 22.80
N THR A 108 10.50 10.14 23.46
CA THR A 108 11.93 9.95 23.71
C THR A 108 12.22 8.47 23.99
N ASP A 109 13.31 7.96 23.43
CA ASP A 109 13.78 6.58 23.67
C ASP A 109 14.38 6.43 25.08
N SER A 110 14.85 7.52 25.68
CA SER A 110 15.31 7.57 27.07
C SER A 110 15.32 9.03 27.52
N LEU A 111 14.40 9.40 28.41
CA LEU A 111 14.24 10.78 28.87
C LEU A 111 15.50 11.26 29.59
N ARG A 112 16.16 12.29 29.04
CA ARG A 112 17.34 12.91 29.68
C ARG A 112 16.92 14.09 30.53
N ASP A 113 17.63 14.37 31.62
CA ASP A 113 17.37 15.54 32.49
C ASP A 113 17.37 16.89 31.74
N ALA A 114 18.14 16.99 30.66
CA ALA A 114 18.21 18.21 29.84
C ALA A 114 17.06 18.33 28.82
N GLU A 115 16.27 17.27 28.61
CA GLU A 115 15.14 17.31 27.69
C GLU A 115 13.93 18.04 28.30
N PRO A 116 13.11 18.71 27.48
CA PRO A 116 11.95 19.42 27.97
C PRO A 116 10.91 18.46 28.55
N HIS A 117 10.57 18.66 29.81
CA HIS A 117 9.48 17.95 30.50
C HIS A 117 8.09 18.47 30.13
N SER A 118 7.99 19.58 29.38
CA SER A 118 6.73 20.08 28.84
C SER A 118 6.83 20.09 27.32
N LEU A 119 5.88 19.42 26.66
CA LEU A 119 5.84 19.25 25.21
C LEU A 119 4.45 19.57 24.68
N ILE A 120 4.40 20.13 23.48
CA ILE A 120 3.15 20.30 22.74
C ILE A 120 3.24 19.42 21.50
N VAL A 121 2.26 18.53 21.34
CA VAL A 121 2.10 17.68 20.16
C VAL A 121 0.72 17.97 19.57
N TYR A 122 0.64 18.04 18.25
CA TYR A 122 -0.65 18.13 17.57
C TYR A 122 -1.00 16.76 16.98
N VAL A 123 -2.24 16.30 17.17
CA VAL A 123 -2.72 15.06 16.57
C VAL A 123 -3.85 15.39 15.61
N GLU A 124 -3.61 15.19 14.32
CA GLU A 124 -4.63 15.25 13.28
C GLU A 124 -5.34 13.89 13.19
N VAL A 125 -6.66 13.85 13.36
CA VAL A 125 -7.45 12.62 13.22
C VAL A 125 -8.44 12.77 12.07
N ALA A 126 -8.30 11.91 11.06
CA ALA A 126 -9.25 11.76 9.98
C ALA A 126 -10.38 10.79 10.39
N CYS A 127 -11.62 11.23 10.26
CA CYS A 127 -12.82 10.46 10.61
C CYS A 127 -13.17 9.44 9.51
N ASN A 128 -12.30 8.44 9.38
CA ASN A 128 -12.45 7.24 8.59
C ASN A 128 -11.50 6.16 9.16
N GLY A 129 -11.89 4.88 9.08
CA GLY A 129 -11.00 3.76 9.39
C GLY A 129 -9.99 3.52 8.26
N LEU A 130 -9.16 2.48 8.37
CA LEU A 130 -8.17 2.17 7.33
C LEU A 130 -8.83 1.92 5.96
N PHE A 131 -10.04 1.37 5.99
CA PHE A 131 -10.85 1.03 4.82
C PHE A 131 -12.01 1.99 4.57
N GLY A 132 -11.84 3.26 4.96
CA GLY A 132 -12.89 4.25 4.83
C GLY A 132 -13.95 4.10 5.92
N ALA A 133 -15.21 4.27 5.55
CA ALA A 133 -16.32 4.35 6.50
C ALA A 133 -17.50 3.48 6.06
N GLY A 134 -17.27 2.20 5.78
CA GLY A 134 -18.34 1.24 5.46
C GLY A 134 -19.31 1.01 6.64
N LYS A 135 -20.57 0.67 6.32
CA LYS A 135 -21.66 0.39 7.28
C LYS A 135 -21.46 -0.91 8.07
N SER A 136 -21.66 -2.05 7.39
CA SER A 136 -21.75 -3.38 8.01
C SER A 136 -20.64 -4.34 7.59
N SER A 137 -19.97 -4.05 6.47
CA SER A 137 -18.82 -4.80 5.97
C SER A 137 -17.81 -3.85 5.34
N LEU A 138 -16.60 -4.35 5.08
CA LEU A 138 -15.50 -3.60 4.47
C LEU A 138 -15.93 -2.89 3.18
N ILE A 139 -16.57 -3.64 2.28
CA ILE A 139 -16.97 -3.17 0.93
C ILE A 139 -18.39 -2.60 0.89
N ALA A 140 -19.05 -2.47 2.04
CA ALA A 140 -20.37 -1.87 2.10
C ALA A 140 -20.30 -0.40 1.70
N SER A 141 -21.42 0.12 1.18
CA SER A 141 -21.55 1.55 0.94
C SER A 141 -21.24 2.33 2.22
N SER A 142 -20.66 3.51 2.01
CA SER A 142 -20.19 4.29 3.14
C SER A 142 -21.34 4.81 4.00
N ASP A 143 -21.18 4.67 5.30
CA ASP A 143 -22.11 5.10 6.33
C ASP A 143 -22.00 6.61 6.58
N SER A 144 -23.10 7.34 6.35
CA SER A 144 -23.19 8.78 6.61
C SER A 144 -23.23 9.10 8.10
N ASP A 145 -23.73 8.18 8.93
CA ASP A 145 -24.02 8.42 10.35
C ASP A 145 -22.97 7.81 11.27
N LYS A 146 -21.89 7.23 10.70
CA LYS A 146 -20.81 6.61 11.46
C LYS A 146 -20.09 7.63 12.32
N LYS A 147 -20.14 7.39 13.62
CA LYS A 147 -19.43 8.17 14.64
C LYS A 147 -18.06 7.57 14.90
N PHE A 148 -17.11 8.42 15.27
CA PHE A 148 -15.75 8.04 15.62
C PHE A 148 -15.50 8.38 17.09
N THR A 149 -14.72 7.58 17.80
CA THR A 149 -14.42 7.80 19.22
C THR A 149 -12.93 7.84 19.45
N LEU A 150 -12.50 8.74 20.33
CA LEU A 150 -11.17 8.69 20.95
C LEU A 150 -11.28 7.83 22.21
N HIS A 151 -10.60 6.69 22.22
CA HIS A 151 -10.63 5.71 23.31
C HIS A 151 -9.54 5.98 24.34
N LYS A 152 -8.33 6.33 23.89
CA LYS A 152 -7.18 6.64 24.76
C LYS A 152 -6.36 7.79 24.22
N ALA A 153 -5.87 8.62 25.13
CA ALA A 153 -4.88 9.65 24.91
C ALA A 153 -4.08 9.80 26.22
N GLU A 154 -3.02 9.02 26.35
CA GLU A 154 -2.32 8.83 27.63
C GLU A 154 -0.81 9.00 27.45
N LEU A 155 -0.17 9.59 28.45
CA LEU A 155 1.28 9.62 28.54
C LEU A 155 1.74 8.40 29.33
N VAL A 156 2.64 7.61 28.76
CA VAL A 156 2.98 6.28 29.28
C VAL A 156 4.49 6.02 29.27
N VAL A 157 4.99 5.31 30.28
CA VAL A 157 6.33 4.69 30.24
C VAL A 157 6.24 3.37 29.49
N PHE A 158 7.01 3.25 28.42
CA PHE A 158 7.06 2.03 27.61
C PHE A 158 8.14 1.08 28.14
N SER A 159 7.75 -0.17 28.41
CA SER A 159 8.70 -1.21 28.83
C SER A 159 9.19 -2.01 27.63
N ARG A 160 10.40 -1.71 27.16
CA ARG A 160 11.04 -2.39 26.02
C ARG A 160 11.23 -3.88 26.28
N ASP A 161 11.73 -4.23 27.46
CA ASP A 161 12.01 -5.63 27.83
C ASP A 161 10.71 -6.47 27.83
N VAL A 162 9.60 -5.90 28.32
CA VAL A 162 8.28 -6.56 28.30
C VAL A 162 7.78 -6.71 26.86
N HIS A 163 7.99 -5.71 26.00
CA HIS A 163 7.64 -5.82 24.58
C HIS A 163 8.38 -6.96 23.89
N GLU A 164 9.69 -7.03 24.10
CA GLU A 164 10.55 -8.06 23.52
C GLU A 164 10.15 -9.46 23.97
N LEU A 165 9.90 -9.63 25.27
CA LEU A 165 9.43 -10.88 25.85
C LEU A 165 8.06 -11.29 25.28
N LEU A 166 7.15 -10.34 25.08
CA LEU A 166 5.84 -10.59 24.49
C LEU A 166 5.96 -11.06 23.03
N VAL A 167 6.89 -10.47 22.27
CA VAL A 167 7.17 -10.91 20.90
C VAL A 167 7.69 -12.35 20.88
N ASP A 168 8.62 -12.70 21.76
CA ASP A 168 9.15 -14.07 21.88
C ASP A 168 8.04 -15.07 22.24
N PHE A 169 7.20 -14.71 23.22
CA PHE A 169 6.07 -15.53 23.65
C PHE A 169 5.07 -15.78 22.52
N GLU A 170 4.70 -14.74 21.76
CA GLU A 170 3.80 -14.89 20.61
C GLU A 170 4.38 -15.79 19.52
N ILE A 171 5.69 -15.69 19.23
CA ILE A 171 6.35 -16.56 18.25
C ILE A 171 6.29 -18.02 18.70
N LEU A 172 6.58 -18.32 19.96
CA LEU A 172 6.52 -19.69 20.50
C LEU A 172 5.11 -20.28 20.40
N VAL A 173 4.09 -19.48 20.73
CA VAL A 173 2.68 -19.90 20.61
C VAL A 173 2.32 -20.15 19.15
N ASP A 174 2.72 -19.28 18.22
CA ASP A 174 2.47 -19.45 16.79
C ASP A 174 3.16 -20.70 16.23
N MET A 175 4.40 -20.99 16.66
CA MET A 175 5.11 -22.21 16.29
C MET A 175 4.44 -23.48 16.80
N ALA A 176 4.01 -23.47 18.06
CA ALA A 176 3.29 -24.60 18.65
C ALA A 176 2.01 -24.92 17.87
N LYS A 177 1.26 -23.90 17.48
CA LYS A 177 0.06 -24.02 16.63
C LYS A 177 0.40 -24.59 15.26
N LEU A 178 1.44 -24.09 14.61
CA LEU A 178 1.85 -24.53 13.27
C LEU A 178 2.30 -26.00 13.23
N LEU A 179 3.12 -26.40 14.20
CA LEU A 179 3.71 -27.75 14.24
C LEU A 179 2.70 -28.84 14.66
N GLY A 180 1.62 -28.44 15.32
CA GLY A 180 0.52 -29.33 15.71
C GLY A 180 0.85 -30.27 16.88
N GLN A 181 -0.19 -30.93 17.38
CA GLN A 181 -0.17 -31.70 18.65
C GLN A 181 0.67 -32.98 18.61
N GLY A 182 1.04 -33.49 17.42
CA GLY A 182 1.85 -34.70 17.28
C GLY A 182 3.36 -34.45 17.29
N ASN A 183 3.79 -33.18 17.27
CA ASN A 183 5.19 -32.83 17.12
C ASN A 183 5.85 -32.58 18.48
N GLN A 184 6.95 -33.29 18.78
CA GLN A 184 7.71 -33.11 20.01
C GLN A 184 8.15 -31.65 20.23
N ARG A 185 8.50 -30.93 19.16
CA ARG A 185 8.88 -29.52 19.23
C ARG A 185 7.72 -28.63 19.65
N SER A 186 6.49 -28.93 19.22
CA SER A 186 5.29 -28.20 19.67
C SER A 186 5.16 -28.26 21.19
N PHE A 187 5.35 -29.44 21.80
CA PHE A 187 5.36 -29.59 23.25
C PHE A 187 6.50 -28.85 23.94
N GLN A 188 7.69 -28.82 23.35
CA GLN A 188 8.82 -28.04 23.87
C GLN A 188 8.51 -26.55 23.87
N MET A 189 7.95 -26.01 22.77
CA MET A 189 7.57 -24.60 22.69
C MET A 189 6.50 -24.24 23.72
N LEU A 190 5.47 -25.09 23.89
CA LEU A 190 4.44 -24.87 24.91
C LEU A 190 5.00 -24.98 26.34
N TYR A 191 5.94 -25.91 26.57
CA TYR A 191 6.62 -26.02 27.85
C TYR A 191 7.45 -24.77 28.16
N VAL A 192 8.24 -24.27 27.21
CA VAL A 192 9.03 -23.04 27.37
C VAL A 192 8.10 -21.84 27.56
N ALA A 193 7.05 -21.69 26.77
CA ALA A 193 6.06 -20.64 26.97
C ALA A 193 5.43 -20.71 28.38
N ASN A 194 5.13 -21.91 28.86
CA ASN A 194 4.64 -22.13 30.22
C ASN A 194 5.72 -21.83 31.27
N GLN A 195 6.99 -22.11 31.01
CA GLN A 195 8.10 -21.71 31.88
C GLN A 195 8.32 -20.21 31.90
N MET A 196 8.25 -19.50 30.76
CA MET A 196 8.29 -18.03 30.72
C MET A 196 7.23 -17.42 31.63
N VAL A 197 6.05 -18.05 31.65
CA VAL A 197 4.94 -17.66 32.53
C VAL A 197 5.22 -17.97 33.99
N ASN A 198 5.77 -19.15 34.29
CA ASN A 198 6.01 -19.59 35.67
C ASN A 198 7.26 -18.95 36.31
N LEU A 199 8.27 -18.64 35.50
CA LEU A 199 9.55 -18.02 35.88
C LEU A 199 9.54 -16.50 35.75
N LEU A 200 8.40 -15.90 35.40
CA LEU A 200 8.22 -14.46 35.32
C LEU A 200 8.32 -13.83 36.73
N ASP A 201 9.55 -13.72 37.23
CA ASP A 201 9.93 -12.70 38.20
C ASP A 201 10.23 -11.41 37.41
N VAL A 202 9.56 -10.33 37.77
CA VAL A 202 9.34 -9.12 36.94
C VAL A 202 10.60 -8.23 36.86
N THR A 203 11.79 -8.76 37.16
CA THR A 203 12.99 -7.97 37.47
C THR A 203 14.31 -8.46 36.87
N ASP A 204 14.37 -9.56 36.10
CA ASP A 204 15.66 -10.06 35.58
C ASP A 204 15.56 -10.75 34.20
N SER A 205 16.55 -10.57 33.31
CA SER A 205 16.49 -10.91 31.88
C SER A 205 17.75 -11.59 31.31
N CYS A 206 17.71 -12.91 31.08
CA CYS A 206 18.65 -13.73 30.28
C CYS A 206 17.96 -15.10 30.00
N THR A 207 18.08 -15.88 28.92
CA THR A 207 19.07 -16.11 27.83
C THR A 207 18.48 -17.17 26.86
N PHE A 208 18.88 -17.24 25.58
CA PHE A 208 18.91 -18.49 24.76
C PHE A 208 20.03 -18.46 23.67
N SER A 209 20.46 -19.64 23.19
CA SER A 209 21.63 -19.87 22.32
C SER A 209 21.34 -20.66 21.02
N VAL A 210 22.15 -20.38 20.00
CA VAL A 210 22.10 -20.82 18.57
C VAL A 210 22.70 -22.21 18.29
N VAL A 211 22.14 -23.01 17.35
CA VAL A 211 22.86 -24.10 16.65
C VAL A 211 22.26 -24.47 15.25
N GLY A 212 23.05 -24.41 14.16
CA GLY A 212 23.06 -25.30 12.94
C GLY A 212 22.37 -24.81 11.62
N GLU A 213 22.73 -25.34 10.43
CA GLU A 213 22.34 -24.81 9.09
C GLU A 213 21.13 -25.50 8.39
N SER A 214 20.37 -24.75 7.54
CA SER A 214 19.36 -25.27 6.59
C SER A 214 19.45 -24.57 5.21
N GLN A 215 18.78 -25.08 4.16
CA GLN A 215 19.02 -24.73 2.74
C GLN A 215 18.06 -23.70 2.03
N HIS A 216 16.95 -23.22 2.61
CA HIS A 216 15.95 -22.33 1.96
C HIS A 216 15.99 -20.85 2.41
N THR A 217 16.25 -19.87 1.52
CA THR A 217 16.41 -18.44 1.86
C THR A 217 15.17 -17.58 1.59
N ILE A 218 14.79 -16.73 2.54
CA ILE A 218 13.62 -15.84 2.42
C ILE A 218 14.03 -14.38 2.33
N HIS A 219 13.63 -13.72 1.25
CA HIS A 219 13.93 -12.32 0.98
C HIS A 219 12.76 -11.45 1.45
N ALA A 220 12.88 -10.87 2.65
CA ALA A 220 11.88 -9.99 3.23
C ALA A 220 12.04 -8.56 2.71
N MET A 221 10.93 -8.00 2.23
CA MET A 221 10.83 -6.63 1.76
C MET A 221 9.67 -5.94 2.47
N GLY A 222 9.95 -4.81 3.12
CA GLY A 222 8.89 -3.95 3.60
C GLY A 222 8.09 -3.42 2.42
N HIS A 223 6.77 -3.52 2.48
CA HIS A 223 5.86 -3.03 1.45
C HIS A 223 4.72 -2.21 2.04
N CYS A 224 4.10 -1.36 1.22
CA CYS A 224 2.86 -0.67 1.56
C CYS A 224 2.14 -0.36 0.26
N LEU A 225 1.18 -1.23 -0.07
CA LEU A 225 0.21 -0.92 -1.10
C LEU A 225 -0.76 0.12 -0.53
N ILE A 226 -0.86 1.29 -1.16
CA ILE A 226 -1.89 2.28 -0.87
C ILE A 226 -2.68 2.48 -2.15
N ASP A 227 -3.97 2.17 -2.11
CA ASP A 227 -4.82 2.43 -3.27
C ASP A 227 -5.00 3.93 -3.46
N SER A 228 -4.74 4.38 -4.68
CA SER A 228 -4.80 5.81 -5.00
C SER A 228 -6.22 6.33 -4.81
N ALA A 229 -7.22 5.51 -5.10
CA ALA A 229 -8.59 5.67 -4.64
C ALA A 229 -9.30 4.31 -4.66
N TRP A 230 -10.05 4.01 -3.59
CA TRP A 230 -10.83 2.77 -3.49
C TRP A 230 -12.05 2.98 -2.59
N LEU A 231 -11.91 2.70 -1.29
CA LEU A 231 -12.93 2.98 -0.27
C LEU A 231 -12.78 4.37 0.34
N TRP A 232 -11.89 5.19 -0.23
CA TRP A 232 -11.67 6.59 0.10
C TRP A 232 -11.34 7.40 -1.16
N PRO A 233 -11.62 8.71 -1.19
CA PRO A 233 -11.26 9.60 -2.30
C PRO A 233 -9.74 9.82 -2.42
N TYR A 234 -9.28 10.24 -3.60
CA TYR A 234 -7.86 10.55 -3.89
C TYR A 234 -7.21 11.49 -2.85
N LYS A 235 -7.95 12.52 -2.42
CA LYS A 235 -7.47 13.49 -1.42
C LYS A 235 -7.07 12.83 -0.09
N LYS A 236 -7.74 11.75 0.31
CA LYS A 236 -7.41 11.02 1.55
C LYS A 236 -6.15 10.16 1.36
N SER A 237 -5.88 9.69 0.15
CA SER A 237 -4.67 8.94 -0.18
C SER A 237 -3.40 9.76 0.07
N ILE A 238 -3.42 11.07 -0.18
CA ILE A 238 -2.31 11.99 0.11
C ILE A 238 -1.91 11.91 1.59
N CYS A 239 -2.88 12.04 2.51
CA CYS A 239 -2.65 11.91 3.95
C CYS A 239 -2.24 10.49 4.36
N LYS A 240 -2.83 9.45 3.73
CA LYS A 240 -2.45 8.05 3.97
C LYS A 240 -1.00 7.78 3.59
N CYS A 241 -0.53 8.31 2.46
CA CYS A 241 0.86 8.20 2.03
C CYS A 241 1.79 8.84 3.06
N ALA A 242 1.51 10.08 3.48
CA ALA A 242 2.32 10.76 4.49
C ALA A 242 2.37 10.00 5.83
N ARG A 243 1.21 9.55 6.35
CA ARG A 243 1.11 8.77 7.60
C ARG A 243 1.88 7.44 7.53
N SER A 244 1.81 6.77 6.39
CA SER A 244 2.54 5.52 6.18
C SER A 244 4.04 5.79 6.09
N TRP A 245 4.46 6.73 5.24
CA TRP A 245 5.86 6.91 4.90
C TRP A 245 6.66 7.63 5.99
N VAL A 246 6.05 8.48 6.82
CA VAL A 246 6.73 8.99 8.02
C VAL A 246 7.12 7.85 8.95
N ASN A 247 6.25 6.85 9.13
CA ASN A 247 6.55 5.68 9.95
C ASN A 247 7.67 4.84 9.33
N VAL A 248 7.70 4.73 8.00
CA VAL A 248 8.77 4.03 7.27
C VAL A 248 10.12 4.71 7.51
N VAL A 249 10.18 6.03 7.36
CA VAL A 249 11.39 6.82 7.60
C VAL A 249 11.89 6.60 9.04
N ARG A 250 11.02 6.71 10.05
CA ARG A 250 11.39 6.43 11.45
C ARG A 250 11.87 4.99 11.67
N MET A 251 11.29 4.02 10.96
CA MET A 251 11.77 2.63 11.02
C MET A 251 13.15 2.48 10.37
N MET A 252 13.42 3.15 9.25
CA MET A 252 14.72 3.15 8.58
C MET A 252 15.80 3.81 9.44
N GLU A 253 15.47 4.89 10.16
CA GLU A 253 16.37 5.53 11.14
C GLU A 253 16.86 4.54 12.20
N LYS A 254 15.96 3.72 12.73
CA LYS A 254 16.26 2.74 13.78
C LYS A 254 16.83 1.42 13.25
N ASN A 255 16.64 1.11 11.98
CA ASN A 255 16.98 -0.19 11.39
C ASN A 255 17.68 0.01 10.04
N PRO A 256 19.01 0.15 10.00
CA PRO A 256 19.75 0.42 8.76
C PRO A 256 19.58 -0.65 7.67
N GLU A 257 19.36 -1.92 8.05
CA GLU A 257 19.13 -3.04 7.13
C GLU A 257 17.70 -3.06 6.54
N PHE A 258 16.78 -2.22 7.02
CA PHE A 258 15.38 -2.27 6.62
C PHE A 258 15.16 -1.66 5.22
N THR A 259 14.64 -2.48 4.31
CA THR A 259 14.32 -2.08 2.94
C THR A 259 12.82 -1.87 2.75
N PHE A 260 12.43 -0.84 1.97
CA PHE A 260 11.05 -0.55 1.62
C PHE A 260 10.83 -0.41 0.12
N VAL A 261 9.70 -0.93 -0.35
CA VAL A 261 9.24 -0.81 -1.74
C VAL A 261 7.88 -0.12 -1.79
N CYS A 262 7.75 0.85 -2.69
CA CYS A 262 6.50 1.50 -3.07
C CYS A 262 6.46 1.64 -4.60
N SER A 263 5.28 1.44 -5.21
CA SER A 263 5.14 1.32 -6.66
C SER A 263 4.78 2.65 -7.35
N GLN A 264 3.92 3.47 -6.76
CA GLN A 264 3.23 4.54 -7.48
C GLN A 264 4.00 5.87 -7.46
N ALA A 265 4.56 6.28 -8.61
CA ALA A 265 5.21 7.59 -8.79
C ALA A 265 4.31 8.79 -8.44
N GLN A 266 3.01 8.70 -8.73
CA GLN A 266 2.04 9.76 -8.42
C GLN A 266 1.93 10.04 -6.91
N GLN A 267 2.13 9.02 -6.07
CA GLN A 267 2.11 9.18 -4.61
C GLN A 267 3.33 9.97 -4.13
N PHE A 268 4.50 9.74 -4.75
CA PHE A 268 5.71 10.51 -4.45
C PHE A 268 5.53 11.99 -4.83
N GLU A 269 4.92 12.28 -5.99
CA GLU A 269 4.59 13.66 -6.38
C GLU A 269 3.62 14.31 -5.39
N TRP A 270 2.62 13.58 -4.89
CA TRP A 270 1.73 14.11 -3.85
C TRP A 270 2.46 14.42 -2.54
N VAL A 271 3.31 13.52 -2.06
CA VAL A 271 4.07 13.76 -0.83
C VAL A 271 5.07 14.89 -1.01
N ARG A 272 5.75 14.99 -2.16
CA ARG A 272 6.62 16.12 -2.50
C ARG A 272 5.88 17.47 -2.39
N ASN A 273 4.67 17.54 -2.91
CA ASN A 273 3.90 18.78 -2.97
C ASN A 273 3.27 19.17 -1.62
N TRP A 274 2.82 18.19 -0.83
CA TRP A 274 2.07 18.45 0.42
C TRP A 274 2.89 18.29 1.70
N TYR A 275 3.98 17.52 1.66
CA TYR A 275 4.85 17.22 2.80
C TYR A 275 6.34 17.28 2.38
N PRO A 276 6.83 18.44 1.91
CA PRO A 276 8.17 18.56 1.34
C PRO A 276 9.27 18.14 2.32
N GLY A 277 9.13 18.44 3.62
CA GLY A 277 10.11 18.01 4.63
C GLY A 277 10.20 16.49 4.82
N LEU A 278 9.07 15.78 4.65
CA LEU A 278 9.07 14.31 4.62
C LEU A 278 9.68 13.79 3.31
N TYR A 279 9.39 14.45 2.18
CA TYR A 279 9.93 14.07 0.88
C TYR A 279 11.46 14.18 0.84
N THR A 280 12.05 15.23 1.41
CA THR A 280 13.51 15.37 1.52
C THR A 280 14.13 14.22 2.33
N GLN A 281 13.53 13.84 3.47
CA GLN A 281 13.98 12.66 4.22
C GLN A 281 13.92 11.39 3.37
N ILE A 282 12.87 11.23 2.56
CA ILE A 282 12.76 10.08 1.64
C ILE A 282 13.88 10.11 0.58
N GLU A 283 14.22 11.28 0.03
CA GLU A 283 15.33 11.43 -0.93
C GLU A 283 16.66 11.00 -0.31
N ASP A 284 16.95 11.44 0.92
CA ASP A 284 18.16 11.05 1.66
C ASP A 284 18.27 9.51 1.78
N TYR A 285 17.17 8.83 2.14
CA TYR A 285 17.15 7.38 2.25
C TYR A 285 17.27 6.66 0.91
N VAL A 286 16.66 7.20 -0.15
CA VAL A 286 16.79 6.64 -1.50
C VAL A 286 18.25 6.72 -1.96
N GLU A 287 18.95 7.82 -1.69
CA GLU A 287 20.37 7.96 -2.02
C GLU A 287 21.25 6.97 -1.23
N MET A 288 20.96 6.74 0.05
CA MET A 288 21.71 5.78 0.88
C MET A 288 21.58 4.33 0.39
N VAL A 289 20.42 3.93 -0.13
CA VAL A 289 20.11 2.53 -0.53
C VAL A 289 20.26 2.33 -2.04
N ARG A 290 20.55 3.38 -2.80
CA ARG A 290 20.65 3.32 -4.26
C ARG A 290 21.76 2.37 -4.68
N SER A 291 21.40 1.31 -5.42
CA SER A 291 22.36 0.44 -6.07
C SER A 291 22.87 1.05 -7.39
N GLU A 292 24.04 0.60 -7.85
CA GLU A 292 24.60 1.01 -9.16
C GLU A 292 23.74 0.51 -10.34
N GLN A 293 22.91 -0.52 -10.12
CA GLN A 293 22.03 -1.08 -11.15
C GLN A 293 20.65 -0.41 -11.13
N PRO A 294 20.08 -0.07 -12.29
CA PRO A 294 18.73 0.48 -12.35
C PRO A 294 17.68 -0.54 -11.88
N PHE A 295 16.68 -0.08 -11.13
CA PHE A 295 15.52 -0.88 -10.75
C PHE A 295 14.66 -1.20 -11.99
N CYS A 296 14.78 -2.42 -12.51
CA CYS A 296 14.08 -2.89 -13.72
C CYS A 296 12.92 -3.85 -13.41
N ILE A 297 12.02 -3.46 -12.50
CA ILE A 297 10.92 -4.33 -12.01
C ILE A 297 9.58 -3.66 -12.23
N PHE A 298 8.64 -4.40 -12.79
CA PHE A 298 7.23 -4.00 -12.78
C PHE A 298 6.50 -4.63 -11.58
N TRP A 299 5.91 -3.77 -10.75
CA TRP A 299 5.33 -4.17 -9.46
C TRP A 299 3.82 -3.95 -9.45
N LEU A 300 3.06 -5.02 -9.69
CA LEU A 300 1.59 -5.01 -9.75
C LEU A 300 0.99 -6.13 -8.88
N PRO A 301 1.09 -6.05 -7.54
CA PRO A 301 0.58 -7.09 -6.65
C PRO A 301 -0.95 -7.24 -6.73
N ASP A 302 -1.67 -6.16 -7.01
CA ASP A 302 -3.13 -6.10 -6.85
C ASP A 302 -3.94 -5.98 -8.14
N THR A 303 -3.32 -6.11 -9.32
CA THR A 303 -4.06 -6.01 -10.60
C THR A 303 -4.91 -7.26 -10.89
N PHE A 304 -6.09 -7.07 -11.48
CA PHE A 304 -7.09 -8.13 -11.64
C PHE A 304 -6.92 -8.81 -13.00
N GLY A 305 -5.89 -9.65 -13.12
CA GLY A 305 -5.51 -10.32 -14.38
C GLY A 305 -4.57 -9.47 -15.24
N TYR A 306 -3.90 -10.11 -16.20
CA TYR A 306 -2.84 -9.47 -16.98
C TYR A 306 -2.98 -9.74 -18.47
N SER A 307 -2.76 -8.71 -19.29
CA SER A 307 -2.73 -8.85 -20.74
C SER A 307 -1.50 -9.64 -21.19
N ALA A 308 -1.68 -10.59 -22.10
CA ALA A 308 -0.59 -11.40 -22.67
C ALA A 308 0.42 -10.60 -23.53
N GLN A 309 0.15 -9.31 -23.78
CA GLN A 309 1.07 -8.37 -24.43
C GLN A 309 2.04 -7.69 -23.45
N LEU A 310 1.82 -7.79 -22.13
CA LEU A 310 2.62 -7.05 -21.15
C LEU A 310 4.11 -7.41 -21.17
N PRO A 311 4.54 -8.67 -21.40
CA PRO A 311 5.96 -8.99 -21.52
C PRO A 311 6.67 -8.20 -22.63
N GLN A 312 6.03 -8.02 -23.79
CA GLN A 312 6.54 -7.20 -24.89
C GLN A 312 6.72 -5.73 -24.45
N LEU A 313 5.70 -5.16 -23.81
CA LEU A 313 5.74 -3.77 -23.32
C LEU A 313 6.81 -3.57 -22.25
N MET A 314 6.95 -4.51 -21.32
CA MET A 314 8.01 -4.48 -20.31
C MET A 314 9.39 -4.48 -20.96
N HIS A 315 9.63 -5.37 -21.94
CA HIS A 315 10.90 -5.42 -22.65
C HIS A 315 11.20 -4.12 -23.40
N GLY A 316 10.20 -3.51 -24.05
CA GLY A 316 10.31 -2.22 -24.72
C GLY A 316 10.68 -1.06 -23.77
N CYS A 317 10.29 -1.17 -22.49
CA CYS A 317 10.63 -0.23 -21.42
C CYS A 317 11.93 -0.57 -20.67
N GLY A 318 12.66 -1.62 -21.08
CA GLY A 318 13.87 -2.08 -20.37
C GLY A 318 13.59 -2.74 -19.01
N ILE A 319 12.37 -3.20 -18.78
CA ILE A 319 11.95 -3.92 -17.57
C ILE A 319 12.12 -5.42 -17.83
N ARG A 320 12.79 -6.13 -16.91
CA ARG A 320 13.14 -7.55 -17.06
C ARG A 320 12.46 -8.47 -16.06
N TRP A 321 11.93 -7.88 -14.99
CA TRP A 321 11.39 -8.59 -13.84
C TRP A 321 9.96 -8.13 -13.54
N PHE A 322 9.12 -9.07 -13.12
CA PHE A 322 7.72 -8.81 -12.81
C PHE A 322 7.33 -9.43 -11.46
N LEU A 323 6.65 -8.66 -10.62
CA LEU A 323 6.08 -9.15 -9.37
C LEU A 323 4.58 -8.88 -9.33
N THR A 324 3.81 -9.91 -8.99
CA THR A 324 2.37 -9.81 -8.71
C THR A 324 1.92 -10.79 -7.62
N GLN A 325 0.73 -10.60 -7.03
CA GLN A 325 0.19 -11.47 -6.00
C GLN A 325 -1.15 -12.11 -6.37
N LYS A 326 -2.07 -11.39 -7.03
CA LYS A 326 -3.47 -11.88 -7.20
C LYS A 326 -3.62 -13.23 -7.90
N LEU A 327 -2.66 -13.62 -8.74
CA LEU A 327 -2.69 -14.94 -9.39
C LEU A 327 -2.58 -16.11 -8.40
N SER A 328 -2.07 -15.86 -7.18
CA SER A 328 -2.12 -16.84 -6.10
C SER A 328 -3.54 -17.15 -5.60
N TRP A 329 -4.55 -16.39 -6.04
CA TRP A 329 -5.97 -16.58 -5.68
C TRP A 329 -6.76 -17.32 -6.77
N SER A 330 -6.09 -17.86 -7.80
CA SER A 330 -6.74 -18.72 -8.79
C SER A 330 -7.38 -19.94 -8.12
N LEU A 331 -8.62 -20.25 -8.51
CA LEU A 331 -9.45 -21.29 -7.90
C LEU A 331 -9.31 -22.64 -8.60
N VAL A 332 -9.05 -22.63 -9.91
CA VAL A 332 -8.99 -23.79 -10.79
C VAL A 332 -7.56 -24.06 -11.23
N ASN A 333 -6.89 -23.05 -11.82
CA ASN A 333 -5.53 -23.19 -12.33
C ASN A 333 -4.51 -22.76 -11.27
N THR A 334 -4.14 -23.69 -10.40
CA THR A 334 -3.07 -23.45 -9.43
C THR A 334 -1.71 -23.53 -10.12
N PHE A 335 -0.90 -22.48 -9.98
CA PHE A 335 0.45 -22.46 -10.53
C PHE A 335 1.35 -23.51 -9.83
N PRO A 336 2.15 -24.28 -10.58
CA PRO A 336 2.99 -25.33 -10.00
C PRO A 336 4.14 -24.76 -9.15
N HIS A 337 4.62 -23.56 -9.53
CA HIS A 337 5.70 -22.80 -8.86
C HIS A 337 5.30 -21.34 -8.71
N SER A 338 5.84 -20.69 -7.67
CA SER A 338 5.73 -19.25 -7.41
C SER A 338 6.66 -18.40 -8.29
N THR A 339 7.58 -19.02 -9.03
CA THR A 339 8.51 -18.35 -9.95
C THR A 339 8.41 -19.01 -11.32
N ILE A 340 8.21 -18.21 -12.37
CA ILE A 340 8.03 -18.67 -13.76
C ILE A 340 8.65 -17.67 -14.73
N PHE A 341 8.90 -18.10 -15.97
CA PHE A 341 9.04 -17.19 -17.11
C PHE A 341 7.67 -16.93 -17.71
N TRP A 342 7.26 -15.67 -17.74
CA TRP A 342 6.06 -15.26 -18.44
C TRP A 342 6.41 -14.84 -19.87
N GLU A 343 5.90 -15.58 -20.84
CA GLU A 343 6.07 -15.34 -22.27
C GLU A 343 4.85 -14.59 -22.83
N GLY A 344 5.12 -13.49 -23.54
CA GLY A 344 4.10 -12.74 -24.26
C GLY A 344 3.73 -13.39 -25.58
N ILE A 345 2.65 -12.93 -26.20
CA ILE A 345 2.17 -13.48 -27.48
C ILE A 345 3.16 -13.33 -28.65
N ASP A 346 4.18 -12.47 -28.50
CA ASP A 346 5.26 -12.24 -29.45
C ASP A 346 6.52 -13.07 -29.15
N GLY A 347 6.51 -13.86 -28.08
CA GLY A 347 7.66 -14.64 -27.60
C GLY A 347 8.59 -13.89 -26.64
N SER A 348 8.32 -12.61 -26.32
CA SER A 348 9.09 -11.87 -25.31
C SER A 348 8.89 -12.48 -23.93
N GLN A 349 9.98 -12.75 -23.18
CA GLN A 349 9.91 -13.38 -21.87
C GLN A 349 10.32 -12.45 -20.73
N VAL A 350 9.63 -12.54 -19.59
CA VAL A 350 9.91 -11.79 -18.36
C VAL A 350 9.94 -12.74 -17.16
N LEU A 351 10.96 -12.63 -16.31
CA LEU A 351 11.03 -13.43 -15.09
C LEU A 351 10.01 -12.91 -14.08
N THR A 352 9.07 -13.77 -13.69
CA THR A 352 7.91 -13.42 -12.88
C THR A 352 7.92 -14.17 -11.54
N HIS A 353 7.63 -13.46 -10.45
CA HIS A 353 7.48 -14.05 -9.13
C HIS A 353 6.17 -13.65 -8.45
N PHE A 354 5.53 -14.62 -7.80
CA PHE A 354 4.36 -14.44 -6.94
C PHE A 354 4.71 -14.87 -5.51
N PRO A 355 4.74 -13.95 -4.53
CA PRO A 355 5.08 -14.31 -3.16
C PRO A 355 4.21 -15.47 -2.62
N PRO A 356 4.82 -16.55 -2.09
CA PRO A 356 4.10 -17.79 -1.75
C PRO A 356 3.20 -17.68 -0.52
N GLY A 357 3.26 -16.55 0.21
CA GLY A 357 2.36 -16.26 1.32
C GLY A 357 0.90 -16.01 0.90
N ASN A 358 0.60 -16.02 -0.42
CA ASN A 358 -0.71 -15.75 -1.00
C ASN A 358 -1.30 -14.37 -0.62
N SER A 359 -0.44 -13.48 -0.12
CA SER A 359 -0.77 -12.15 0.37
C SER A 359 0.46 -11.25 0.28
N TYR A 360 0.23 -9.97 0.02
CA TYR A 360 1.24 -8.91 0.11
C TYR A 360 1.15 -8.12 1.44
N ASP A 361 0.31 -8.61 2.38
CA ASP A 361 0.00 -8.05 3.69
C ASP A 361 0.52 -8.92 4.86
N LEU A 362 1.66 -9.60 4.67
CA LEU A 362 2.14 -10.57 5.65
C LEU A 362 2.52 -9.88 6.96
N LYS A 363 2.12 -10.48 8.07
CA LYS A 363 2.32 -9.95 9.43
C LYS A 363 3.58 -10.51 10.11
N GLY A 364 4.34 -11.34 9.41
CA GLY A 364 5.48 -12.05 9.99
C GLY A 364 5.01 -13.14 10.95
N GLN A 365 3.89 -13.79 10.64
CA GLN A 365 3.45 -15.00 11.33
C GLN A 365 4.23 -16.21 10.81
N VAL A 366 4.45 -17.18 11.69
CA VAL A 366 5.28 -18.36 11.40
C VAL A 366 4.74 -19.15 10.20
N GLU A 367 3.42 -19.29 10.09
CA GLU A 367 2.77 -20.00 8.98
C GLU A 367 2.99 -19.32 7.61
N GLU A 368 3.14 -17.99 7.59
CA GLU A 368 3.27 -17.19 6.37
C GLU A 368 4.63 -17.40 5.68
N VAL A 369 5.63 -17.81 6.44
CA VAL A 369 7.05 -17.81 6.03
C VAL A 369 7.48 -19.16 5.42
N ASN A 370 6.71 -20.25 5.63
CA ASN A 370 7.12 -21.62 5.24
C ASN A 370 6.39 -22.18 4.00
N LYS A 371 6.06 -21.36 2.99
CA LYS A 371 5.24 -21.76 1.83
C LYS A 371 5.99 -21.86 0.49
N GLY A 372 7.30 -21.55 0.47
CA GLY A 372 8.13 -21.62 -0.75
C GLY A 372 8.51 -23.05 -1.15
N ARG A 373 8.45 -23.35 -2.46
CA ARG A 373 8.89 -24.64 -3.05
C ARG A 373 10.21 -24.54 -3.85
N VAL A 374 10.88 -23.39 -3.77
CA VAL A 374 12.11 -23.02 -4.49
C VAL A 374 13.14 -22.54 -3.47
N ASN A 375 14.44 -22.59 -3.75
CA ASN A 375 15.49 -22.24 -2.77
C ASN A 375 15.44 -20.78 -2.28
N HIS A 376 14.81 -19.90 -3.06
CA HIS A 376 14.67 -18.47 -2.78
C HIS A 376 13.22 -18.01 -2.97
N SER A 377 12.63 -17.40 -1.95
CA SER A 377 11.28 -16.81 -2.05
C SER A 377 11.22 -15.39 -1.51
N ALA A 378 10.42 -14.53 -2.13
CA ALA A 378 10.12 -13.21 -1.58
C ALA A 378 9.01 -13.27 -0.54
N THR A 379 9.15 -12.46 0.51
CA THR A 379 8.11 -12.20 1.52
C THR A 379 7.87 -10.71 1.57
N LEU A 380 6.66 -10.29 1.21
CA LEU A 380 6.23 -8.90 1.34
C LEU A 380 5.55 -8.74 2.69
N PHE A 381 6.19 -8.03 3.62
CA PHE A 381 5.64 -7.83 4.95
C PHE A 381 5.21 -6.37 5.17
N GLY A 382 4.21 -6.20 6.03
CA GLY A 382 3.59 -4.92 6.33
C GLY A 382 2.13 -4.88 5.92
N PHE A 383 1.37 -3.98 6.53
CA PHE A 383 -0.03 -3.80 6.17
C PHE A 383 -0.15 -2.98 4.86
N GLY A 384 -0.60 -3.61 3.77
CA GLY A 384 -1.00 -2.96 2.52
C GLY A 384 -2.48 -2.57 2.50
N VAL A 385 -3.01 -2.27 1.32
CA VAL A 385 -4.37 -1.74 1.07
C VAL A 385 -4.74 -0.55 1.96
N GLY A 386 -3.84 0.45 2.04
CA GLY A 386 -4.09 1.68 2.79
C GLY A 386 -4.03 1.56 4.31
N ARG A 387 -3.57 0.41 4.86
CA ARG A 387 -3.46 0.12 6.31
C ARG A 387 -2.28 0.76 7.04
N GLY A 388 -1.54 1.66 6.40
CA GLY A 388 -0.47 2.41 7.06
C GLY A 388 0.87 1.69 7.22
N GLY A 389 1.11 0.56 6.54
CA GLY A 389 2.45 -0.03 6.38
C GLY A 389 2.92 -0.93 7.53
N ARG A 390 4.23 -1.07 7.73
CA ARG A 390 4.86 -2.04 8.67
C ARG A 390 4.84 -1.56 10.11
N THR A 391 4.94 -2.48 11.08
CA THR A 391 5.21 -2.16 12.48
C THR A 391 6.61 -2.64 12.88
N GLN A 392 7.21 -2.01 13.90
CA GLN A 392 8.49 -2.46 14.45
C GLN A 392 8.37 -3.90 14.95
N LYS A 393 7.25 -4.26 15.57
CA LYS A 393 6.91 -5.63 16.00
C LYS A 393 7.06 -6.65 14.86
N MET A 394 6.60 -6.34 13.64
CA MET A 394 6.77 -7.26 12.49
C MET A 394 8.24 -7.50 12.15
N LEU A 395 9.06 -6.42 12.16
CA LEU A 395 10.48 -6.52 11.88
C LEU A 395 11.21 -7.33 12.98
N ASP A 396 10.86 -7.07 14.24
CA ASP A 396 11.38 -7.75 15.41
C ASP A 396 11.05 -9.25 15.38
N ARG A 397 9.85 -9.62 14.92
CA ARG A 397 9.46 -11.01 14.67
C ARG A 397 10.30 -11.66 13.58
N LEU A 398 10.48 -10.99 12.44
CA LEU A 398 11.28 -11.52 11.33
C LEU A 398 12.73 -11.76 11.75
N LYS A 399 13.32 -10.83 12.52
CA LYS A 399 14.67 -10.98 13.09
C LYS A 399 14.75 -12.21 14.00
N ARG A 400 13.81 -12.37 14.94
CA ARG A 400 13.77 -13.52 15.86
C ARG A 400 13.58 -14.86 15.15
N MET A 401 12.69 -14.91 14.15
CA MET A 401 12.41 -16.11 13.37
C MET A 401 13.62 -16.61 12.57
N SER A 402 14.58 -15.72 12.23
CA SER A 402 15.81 -16.12 11.53
C SER A 402 16.66 -17.11 12.33
N ASP A 403 16.48 -17.16 13.65
CA ASP A 403 17.27 -17.96 14.59
C ASP A 403 16.41 -18.90 15.44
N THR A 404 15.27 -19.38 14.90
CA THR A 404 14.35 -20.27 15.65
C THR A 404 14.35 -21.71 15.14
N ASP A 405 14.59 -22.67 16.04
CA ASP A 405 14.65 -24.09 15.69
C ASP A 405 13.28 -24.65 15.28
N GLY A 406 13.19 -25.21 14.07
CA GLY A 406 11.95 -25.71 13.47
C GLY A 406 11.39 -24.82 12.36
N LEU A 407 12.01 -23.66 12.14
CA LEU A 407 11.81 -22.83 10.96
C LEU A 407 13.02 -22.97 10.02
N PRO A 408 12.87 -22.63 8.72
CA PRO A 408 14.01 -22.54 7.81
C PRO A 408 15.05 -21.57 8.40
N ARG A 409 16.21 -22.08 8.81
CA ARG A 409 17.30 -21.32 9.46
C ARG A 409 18.08 -20.44 8.50
N SER A 410 17.94 -20.68 7.21
CA SER A 410 18.43 -19.82 6.15
C SER A 410 17.51 -18.59 6.05
N GLY A 411 17.69 -17.72 7.05
CA GLY A 411 17.47 -16.28 7.08
C GLY A 411 16.28 -15.75 6.27
N VAL A 412 15.23 -15.37 6.98
CA VAL A 412 14.50 -14.17 6.58
C VAL A 412 15.50 -13.02 6.60
N GLN A 413 16.05 -12.69 5.44
CA GLN A 413 16.97 -11.58 5.27
C GLN A 413 16.23 -10.40 4.67
N MET A 414 16.51 -9.20 5.17
CA MET A 414 16.08 -8.00 4.44
C MET A 414 16.79 -7.99 3.09
N SER A 415 16.03 -7.67 2.04
CA SER A 415 16.53 -7.70 0.68
C SER A 415 15.88 -6.60 -0.12
N THR A 416 16.57 -6.14 -1.15
CA THR A 416 15.95 -5.34 -2.19
C THR A 416 15.36 -6.25 -3.27
N PRO A 417 14.37 -5.75 -4.04
CA PRO A 417 13.82 -6.49 -5.18
C PRO A 417 14.89 -6.90 -6.21
N ASP A 418 15.86 -6.03 -6.51
CA ASP A 418 16.93 -6.32 -7.47
C ASP A 418 17.86 -7.44 -7.00
N ARG A 419 18.24 -7.45 -5.71
CA ARG A 419 19.03 -8.53 -5.11
C ARG A 419 18.29 -9.85 -5.18
N PHE A 420 16.98 -9.84 -4.91
CA PHE A 420 16.14 -11.04 -4.97
C PHE A 420 16.06 -11.61 -6.39
N PHE A 421 15.66 -10.80 -7.38
CA PHE A 421 15.53 -11.28 -8.76
C PHE A 421 16.87 -11.67 -9.39
N SER A 422 17.97 -10.98 -9.04
CA SER A 422 19.33 -11.36 -9.49
C SER A 422 19.75 -12.75 -9.01
N VAL A 423 19.26 -13.18 -7.83
CA VAL A 423 19.50 -14.54 -7.33
C VAL A 423 18.61 -15.54 -8.07
N LEU A 424 17.33 -15.23 -8.27
CA LEU A 424 16.41 -16.08 -9.04
C LEU A 424 16.88 -16.33 -10.48
N GLU A 425 17.46 -15.31 -11.13
CA GLU A 425 18.00 -15.46 -12.49
C GLU A 425 19.10 -16.53 -12.61
N LYS A 426 19.85 -16.79 -11.52
CA LYS A 426 20.88 -17.83 -11.50
C LYS A 426 20.27 -19.24 -11.53
N GLU A 427 19.02 -19.38 -11.09
CA GLU A 427 18.28 -20.65 -11.05
C GLU A 427 17.34 -20.83 -12.26
N LYS A 428 17.46 -19.96 -13.29
CA LYS A 428 16.54 -19.89 -14.44
C LYS A 428 16.30 -21.20 -15.18
N THR A 429 17.25 -22.13 -15.17
CA THR A 429 17.17 -23.40 -15.91
C THR A 429 16.10 -24.35 -15.38
N GLN A 430 15.57 -24.09 -14.19
CA GLN A 430 14.56 -24.94 -13.53
C GLN A 430 13.14 -24.36 -13.64
N LEU A 431 12.97 -23.20 -14.29
CA LEU A 431 11.71 -22.47 -14.31
C LEU A 431 10.83 -22.86 -15.50
N PHE A 432 9.52 -22.89 -15.27
CA PHE A 432 8.51 -23.14 -16.29
C PHE A 432 8.21 -21.88 -17.09
N ILE A 433 7.91 -22.05 -18.38
CA ILE A 433 7.38 -20.98 -19.24
C ILE A 433 5.85 -21.03 -19.18
N TRP A 434 5.22 -19.86 -19.06
CA TRP A 434 3.78 -19.69 -19.03
C TRP A 434 3.38 -18.54 -19.95
N ILE A 435 2.27 -18.66 -20.68
CA ILE A 435 1.89 -17.69 -21.73
C ILE A 435 0.81 -16.71 -21.24
N GLU A 436 -0.28 -17.20 -20.64
CA GLU A 436 -1.43 -16.35 -20.29
C GLU A 436 -1.68 -16.30 -18.78
N LEU A 437 -1.60 -15.10 -18.20
CA LEU A 437 -1.87 -14.86 -16.79
C LEU A 437 -3.31 -14.36 -16.56
N PHE A 438 -4.27 -15.24 -16.83
CA PHE A 438 -5.68 -14.99 -16.56
C PHE A 438 -6.00 -15.13 -15.07
N LEU A 439 -6.75 -14.16 -14.51
CA LEU A 439 -7.27 -14.23 -13.16
C LEU A 439 -8.75 -14.64 -13.19
N GLU A 440 -9.05 -15.78 -12.59
CA GLU A 440 -10.39 -16.36 -12.57
C GLU A 440 -11.43 -15.58 -11.72
N PRO A 441 -11.09 -15.09 -10.51
CA PRO A 441 -12.01 -14.22 -9.76
C PRO A 441 -12.09 -12.81 -10.35
N HIS A 442 -13.14 -12.08 -9.95
CA HIS A 442 -13.38 -10.66 -10.28
C HIS A 442 -13.77 -10.34 -11.74
N ASN A 443 -14.21 -11.32 -12.55
CA ASN A 443 -14.67 -11.07 -13.93
C ASN A 443 -15.80 -10.04 -14.06
N GLY A 444 -16.60 -9.81 -13.02
CA GLY A 444 -17.63 -8.76 -13.01
C GLY A 444 -17.08 -7.34 -13.23
N THR A 445 -15.77 -7.15 -13.00
CA THR A 445 -15.09 -5.87 -13.23
C THR A 445 -15.01 -5.45 -14.69
N TYR A 446 -15.14 -6.37 -15.64
CA TYR A 446 -15.20 -6.03 -17.07
C TYR A 446 -16.49 -5.32 -17.47
N THR A 447 -17.57 -5.49 -16.70
CA THR A 447 -18.92 -4.97 -17.06
C THR A 447 -19.41 -3.87 -16.13
N THR A 448 -19.08 -3.93 -14.83
CA THR A 448 -19.54 -2.93 -13.86
C THR A 448 -19.02 -1.52 -14.21
N GLN A 449 -19.74 -0.49 -13.78
CA GLN A 449 -19.40 0.92 -14.04
C GLN A 449 -19.10 1.21 -15.53
N ALA A 450 -20.02 0.84 -16.42
CA ALA A 450 -19.87 1.01 -17.87
C ALA A 450 -19.58 2.46 -18.30
N GLN A 451 -20.10 3.45 -17.56
CA GLN A 451 -19.83 4.87 -17.83
C GLN A 451 -18.36 5.24 -17.58
N ILE A 452 -17.71 4.66 -16.57
CA ILE A 452 -16.29 4.88 -16.30
C ILE A 452 -15.44 4.33 -17.46
N LYS A 453 -15.78 3.13 -17.94
CA LYS A 453 -15.09 2.48 -19.06
C LYS A 453 -15.28 3.27 -20.37
N LYS A 454 -16.51 3.72 -20.63
CA LYS A 454 -16.82 4.59 -21.77
C LYS A 454 -16.05 5.90 -21.69
N GLY A 455 -16.06 6.58 -20.54
CA GLY A 455 -15.36 7.85 -20.31
C GLY A 455 -13.85 7.71 -20.49
N SER A 456 -13.26 6.64 -19.93
CA SER A 456 -11.83 6.32 -20.13
C SER A 456 -11.48 6.18 -21.61
N ARG A 457 -12.27 5.39 -22.36
CA ARG A 457 -12.02 5.18 -23.81
C ARG A 457 -12.24 6.44 -24.65
N GLU A 458 -13.21 7.27 -24.29
CA GLU A 458 -13.44 8.54 -24.97
C GLU A 458 -12.31 9.54 -24.72
N CYS A 459 -11.83 9.63 -23.47
CA CYS A 459 -10.69 10.45 -23.10
C CYS A 459 -9.41 9.99 -23.79
N ASP A 460 -9.14 8.68 -23.82
CA ASP A 460 -8.01 8.06 -24.54
C ASP A 460 -7.96 8.50 -26.01
N ARG A 461 -9.10 8.40 -26.71
CA ARG A 461 -9.21 8.86 -28.10
C ARG A 461 -8.99 10.37 -28.25
N ILE A 462 -9.58 11.18 -27.37
CA ILE A 462 -9.43 12.64 -27.42
C ILE A 462 -7.97 13.05 -27.20
N LEU A 463 -7.26 12.42 -26.26
CA LEU A 463 -5.86 12.72 -26.01
C LEU A 463 -4.97 12.26 -27.15
N HIS A 464 -5.20 11.07 -27.70
CA HIS A 464 -4.54 10.61 -28.92
C HIS A 464 -4.69 11.63 -30.06
N ASP A 465 -5.93 12.01 -30.38
CA ASP A 465 -6.21 12.93 -31.48
C ASP A 465 -5.59 14.33 -31.23
N ALA A 466 -5.63 14.82 -29.98
CA ALA A 466 -5.03 16.08 -29.59
C ALA A 466 -3.50 16.08 -29.78
N GLU A 467 -2.82 15.00 -29.39
CA GLU A 467 -1.36 14.87 -29.53
C GLU A 467 -0.92 14.73 -30.98
N VAL A 468 -1.60 13.87 -31.74
CA VAL A 468 -1.33 13.67 -33.17
C VAL A 468 -1.46 15.00 -33.91
N LEU A 469 -2.57 15.71 -33.72
CA LEU A 469 -2.80 17.00 -34.40
C LEU A 469 -1.83 18.08 -33.95
N SER A 470 -1.56 18.19 -32.64
CA SER A 470 -0.57 19.14 -32.13
C SER A 470 0.83 18.88 -32.69
N SER A 471 1.19 17.60 -32.85
CA SER A 471 2.46 17.19 -33.45
C SER A 471 2.53 17.54 -34.94
N PHE A 472 1.44 17.34 -35.69
CA PHE A 472 1.36 17.78 -37.09
C PHE A 472 1.47 19.30 -37.25
N VAL A 473 0.85 20.08 -36.36
CA VAL A 473 1.00 21.55 -36.42
C VAL A 473 2.46 21.95 -36.22
N LEU A 474 3.15 21.28 -35.28
CA LEU A 474 4.55 21.56 -34.96
C LEU A 474 5.48 21.29 -36.15
N THR A 475 5.20 20.27 -36.99
CA THR A 475 6.02 19.99 -38.18
C THR A 475 5.81 20.99 -39.32
N GLN A 476 4.66 21.66 -39.37
CA GLN A 476 4.33 22.61 -40.43
C GLN A 476 4.56 24.08 -40.04
N LYS A 477 4.41 24.42 -38.75
CA LYS A 477 4.42 25.81 -38.26
C LYS A 477 5.44 26.01 -37.14
N ASN A 478 6.58 26.60 -37.47
CA ASN A 478 7.65 26.92 -36.52
C ASN A 478 7.22 27.89 -35.39
N THR A 479 6.12 28.62 -35.55
CA THR A 479 5.59 29.55 -34.54
C THR A 479 4.62 28.89 -33.55
N PHE A 480 4.18 27.66 -33.82
CA PHE A 480 3.26 26.95 -32.94
C PHE A 480 3.99 26.41 -31.70
N GLN A 481 3.47 26.74 -30.52
CA GLN A 481 3.96 26.18 -29.27
C GLN A 481 3.18 24.90 -28.94
N HIS A 482 3.88 23.77 -28.93
CA HIS A 482 3.28 22.49 -28.57
C HIS A 482 2.70 22.54 -27.13
N PRO A 483 1.43 22.15 -26.91
CA PRO A 483 0.76 22.27 -25.62
C PRO A 483 1.16 21.16 -24.62
N SER A 484 2.46 20.88 -24.50
CA SER A 484 3.02 19.75 -23.72
C SER A 484 2.61 19.77 -22.25
N ILE A 485 2.58 20.95 -21.62
CA ILE A 485 2.19 21.10 -20.20
C ILE A 485 0.71 20.71 -20.02
N LYS A 486 -0.17 21.16 -20.93
CA LYS A 486 -1.60 20.84 -20.87
C LYS A 486 -1.83 19.36 -21.14
N LEU A 487 -1.22 18.80 -22.19
CA LEU A 487 -1.31 17.38 -22.52
C LEU A 487 -0.82 16.48 -21.38
N LYS A 488 0.32 16.82 -20.77
CA LYS A 488 0.86 16.10 -19.62
C LYS A 488 -0.12 16.11 -18.44
N HIS A 489 -0.77 17.23 -18.15
CA HIS A 489 -1.81 17.32 -17.12
C HIS A 489 -2.99 16.39 -17.43
N LEU A 490 -3.51 16.44 -18.67
CA LEU A 490 -4.67 15.62 -19.05
C LEU A 490 -4.34 14.12 -19.06
N TRP A 491 -3.16 13.71 -19.52
CA TRP A 491 -2.70 12.33 -19.43
C TRP A 491 -2.58 11.86 -17.98
N ARG A 492 -2.05 12.71 -17.09
CA ARG A 492 -1.98 12.39 -15.66
C ARG A 492 -3.37 12.18 -15.06
N LEU A 493 -4.36 12.99 -15.44
CA LEU A 493 -5.76 12.78 -15.02
C LEU A 493 -6.33 11.45 -15.54
N LEU A 494 -6.08 11.12 -16.82
CA LEU A 494 -6.55 9.86 -17.40
C LEU A 494 -5.91 8.65 -16.70
N LEU A 495 -4.57 8.65 -16.55
CA LEU A 495 -3.81 7.58 -15.92
C LEU A 495 -4.17 7.41 -14.43
N LEU A 496 -4.47 8.50 -13.73
CA LEU A 496 -4.96 8.45 -12.35
C LEU A 496 -6.28 7.67 -12.25
N ASN A 497 -7.19 7.88 -13.20
CA ASN A 497 -8.47 7.15 -13.29
C ASN A 497 -8.33 5.74 -13.86
N GLN A 498 -7.19 5.39 -14.47
CA GLN A 498 -6.87 4.02 -14.90
C GLN A 498 -6.30 3.16 -13.76
N PHE A 499 -6.27 3.67 -12.53
CA PHE A 499 -5.92 2.87 -11.35
C PHE A 499 -6.82 1.63 -11.25
N HIS A 500 -6.26 0.51 -10.78
CA HIS A 500 -6.89 -0.80 -10.89
C HIS A 500 -8.26 -0.87 -10.21
N ASP A 501 -8.52 -0.16 -9.11
CA ASP A 501 -9.86 -0.12 -8.51
C ASP A 501 -10.84 0.86 -9.17
N VAL A 502 -10.32 1.91 -9.80
CA VAL A 502 -11.13 2.99 -10.36
C VAL A 502 -11.70 2.56 -11.71
N LEU A 503 -10.84 2.15 -12.64
CA LEU A 503 -11.24 1.73 -13.98
C LEU A 503 -12.12 0.47 -13.96
N LEU A 504 -11.80 -0.46 -13.06
CA LEU A 504 -12.55 -1.68 -12.87
C LEU A 504 -13.90 -1.43 -12.21
N GLY A 505 -14.09 -0.28 -11.55
CA GLY A 505 -15.35 0.11 -10.95
C GLY A 505 -15.62 -0.59 -9.62
N SER A 506 -14.58 -0.88 -8.84
CA SER A 506 -14.62 -1.51 -7.52
C SER A 506 -14.48 -0.50 -6.37
N CYS A 507 -14.69 0.79 -6.62
CA CYS A 507 -14.55 1.88 -5.66
C CYS A 507 -15.90 2.48 -5.21
N ILE A 508 -15.87 3.32 -4.17
CA ILE A 508 -17.08 4.00 -3.67
C ILE A 508 -17.57 5.09 -4.65
N GLN A 509 -18.86 5.43 -4.53
CA GLN A 509 -19.51 6.44 -5.37
C GLN A 509 -18.76 7.79 -5.43
N LEU A 510 -18.16 8.25 -4.33
CA LEU A 510 -17.38 9.49 -4.30
C LEU A 510 -16.19 9.46 -5.28
N VAL A 511 -15.55 8.31 -5.43
CA VAL A 511 -14.43 8.11 -6.37
C VAL A 511 -14.94 8.09 -7.81
N VAL A 512 -16.09 7.47 -8.05
CA VAL A 512 -16.76 7.48 -9.37
C VAL A 512 -17.10 8.92 -9.78
N GLU A 513 -17.61 9.74 -8.84
CA GLU A 513 -17.89 11.16 -9.09
C GLU A 513 -16.63 11.97 -9.38
N ASP A 514 -15.54 11.76 -8.64
CA ASP A 514 -14.22 12.35 -8.94
C ASP A 514 -13.75 11.96 -10.36
N ALA A 515 -13.82 10.67 -10.69
CA ALA A 515 -13.38 10.17 -11.98
C ALA A 515 -14.17 10.78 -13.15
N MET A 516 -15.50 10.86 -13.02
CA MET A 516 -16.35 11.48 -14.03
C MET A 516 -16.08 12.98 -14.21
N ARG A 517 -15.74 13.71 -13.12
CA ARG A 517 -15.31 15.11 -13.21
C ARG A 517 -14.00 15.24 -13.99
N TYR A 518 -13.02 14.40 -13.73
CA TYR A 518 -11.75 14.42 -14.46
C TYR A 518 -11.94 14.06 -15.94
N TYR A 519 -12.79 13.09 -16.27
CA TYR A 519 -13.13 12.80 -17.67
C TYR A 519 -13.79 13.99 -18.36
N ALA A 520 -14.71 14.71 -17.69
CA ALA A 520 -15.32 15.91 -18.26
C ALA A 520 -14.28 17.02 -18.52
N GLU A 521 -13.31 17.20 -17.63
CA GLU A 521 -12.18 18.12 -17.83
C GLU A 521 -11.33 17.72 -19.03
N ILE A 522 -10.97 16.43 -19.15
CA ILE A 522 -10.20 15.91 -20.29
C ILE A 522 -10.96 16.12 -21.60
N CYS A 523 -12.25 15.78 -21.66
CA CYS A 523 -13.05 15.97 -22.86
C CYS A 523 -13.15 17.46 -23.25
N SER A 524 -13.33 18.35 -22.26
CA SER A 524 -13.41 19.79 -22.51
C SER A 524 -12.08 20.37 -23.00
N MET A 525 -11.00 20.18 -22.24
CA MET A 525 -9.70 20.74 -22.55
C MET A 525 -9.04 20.09 -23.76
N GLY A 526 -9.11 18.76 -23.87
CA GLY A 526 -8.62 18.02 -25.03
C GLY A 526 -9.37 18.41 -26.30
N GLY A 527 -10.69 18.58 -26.22
CA GLY A 527 -11.50 19.10 -27.33
C GLY A 527 -11.10 20.53 -27.76
N LEU A 528 -10.71 21.40 -26.83
CA LEU A 528 -10.16 22.72 -27.15
C LEU A 528 -8.79 22.60 -27.85
N LEU A 529 -7.90 21.72 -27.37
CA LEU A 529 -6.60 21.49 -28.00
C LEU A 529 -6.74 20.99 -29.43
N ILE A 530 -7.67 20.05 -29.69
CA ILE A 530 -8.00 19.58 -31.04
C ILE A 530 -8.47 20.74 -31.92
N LYS A 531 -9.41 21.56 -31.42
CA LYS A 531 -9.94 22.71 -32.17
C LYS A 531 -8.85 23.75 -32.49
N ASP A 532 -7.96 24.02 -31.55
CA ASP A 532 -6.85 24.96 -31.75
C ASP A 532 -5.82 24.43 -32.75
N ALA A 533 -5.53 23.12 -32.71
CA ALA A 533 -4.67 22.47 -33.70
C ALA A 533 -5.32 22.48 -35.11
N ILE A 534 -6.60 22.16 -35.22
CA ILE A 534 -7.36 22.21 -36.49
C ILE A 534 -7.37 23.63 -37.06
N ARG A 535 -7.67 24.65 -36.22
CA ARG A 535 -7.64 26.05 -36.66
C ARG A 535 -6.24 26.46 -37.11
N SER A 536 -5.21 25.95 -36.45
CA SER A 536 -3.82 26.23 -36.83
C SER A 536 -3.45 25.58 -38.16
N LEU A 537 -3.90 24.35 -38.45
CA LEU A 537 -3.61 23.65 -39.71
C LEU A 537 -4.46 24.17 -40.88
N PHE A 538 -5.75 24.37 -40.66
CA PHE A 538 -6.74 24.54 -41.73
C PHE A 538 -7.52 25.87 -41.63
N GLY A 539 -7.09 26.79 -40.76
CA GLY A 539 -7.80 28.06 -40.54
C GLY A 539 -8.02 28.91 -41.81
N GLU A 540 -7.12 28.80 -42.79
CA GLU A 540 -7.23 29.48 -44.09
C GLU A 540 -8.27 28.82 -45.02
N LEU A 541 -8.61 27.54 -44.78
CA LEU A 541 -9.62 26.79 -45.53
C LEU A 541 -11.02 26.93 -44.93
N LEU A 542 -11.14 27.51 -43.72
CA LEU A 542 -12.42 27.76 -43.07
C LEU A 542 -13.03 29.07 -43.61
N PRO A 543 -14.26 29.06 -44.15
CA PRO A 543 -14.85 30.26 -44.75
C PRO A 543 -15.06 31.38 -43.71
N THR A 544 -14.75 32.61 -44.11
CA THR A 544 -14.89 33.83 -43.29
C THR A 544 -16.18 34.62 -43.59
N GLY A 545 -17.09 34.06 -44.40
CA GLY A 545 -18.33 34.72 -44.87
C GLY A 545 -19.59 34.35 -44.07
N PRO A 546 -20.72 35.06 -44.28
CA PRO A 546 -21.99 34.76 -43.63
C PRO A 546 -22.50 33.35 -43.99
N GLU A 547 -23.26 32.75 -43.08
CA GLU A 547 -23.73 31.35 -42.99
C GLU A 547 -24.61 30.85 -44.17
N THR A 548 -24.27 31.11 -45.44
CA THR A 548 -25.12 30.74 -46.58
C THR A 548 -24.72 29.44 -47.29
N GLU A 549 -23.51 28.92 -47.06
CA GLU A 549 -23.11 27.57 -47.50
C GLU A 549 -22.43 26.82 -46.35
N GLU A 550 -23.02 25.69 -45.92
CA GLU A 550 -22.44 24.81 -44.90
C GLU A 550 -21.16 24.14 -45.43
N SER A 551 -19.99 24.70 -45.11
CA SER A 551 -18.70 24.03 -45.33
C SER A 551 -18.47 22.97 -44.26
N LEU A 552 -18.14 21.74 -44.67
CA LEU A 552 -17.86 20.63 -43.76
C LEU A 552 -16.39 20.22 -43.88
N LEU A 553 -15.66 20.30 -42.76
CA LEU A 553 -14.30 19.76 -42.64
C LEU A 553 -14.37 18.43 -41.87
N VAL A 554 -13.87 17.36 -42.48
CA VAL A 554 -13.77 16.03 -41.89
C VAL A 554 -12.30 15.62 -41.85
N LEU A 555 -11.85 15.08 -40.72
CA LEU A 555 -10.46 14.74 -40.48
C LEU A 555 -10.34 13.25 -40.11
N ASN A 556 -9.37 12.57 -40.72
CA ASN A 556 -8.97 11.23 -40.35
C ASN A 556 -7.68 11.29 -39.52
N THR A 557 -7.75 10.88 -38.25
CA THR A 557 -6.58 10.81 -37.35
C THR A 557 -5.99 9.40 -37.28
N LEU A 558 -6.51 8.46 -38.07
CA LEU A 558 -6.00 7.08 -38.12
C LEU A 558 -4.95 6.95 -39.24
N PRO A 559 -3.96 6.06 -39.08
CA PRO A 559 -2.89 5.87 -40.06
C PRO A 559 -3.32 4.99 -41.27
N TRP A 560 -4.61 4.90 -41.56
CA TRP A 560 -5.18 4.16 -42.68
C TRP A 560 -6.41 4.87 -43.24
N GLU A 561 -6.71 4.63 -44.52
CA GLU A 561 -7.91 5.15 -45.17
C GLU A 561 -9.19 4.62 -44.48
N ARG A 562 -10.15 5.51 -44.21
CA ARG A 562 -11.40 5.16 -43.54
C ARG A 562 -12.61 5.58 -44.37
N THR A 563 -13.53 4.65 -44.57
CA THR A 563 -14.89 4.96 -45.04
C THR A 563 -15.84 5.03 -43.86
N GLU A 564 -16.51 6.16 -43.67
CA GLU A 564 -17.44 6.36 -42.55
C GLU A 564 -18.72 7.06 -42.98
N VAL A 565 -19.82 6.74 -42.28
CA VAL A 565 -21.10 7.43 -42.42
C VAL A 565 -21.18 8.52 -41.37
N ILE A 566 -21.28 9.77 -41.81
CA ILE A 566 -21.39 10.93 -40.93
C ILE A 566 -22.79 11.54 -40.95
N SER A 567 -23.21 12.08 -39.81
CA SER A 567 -24.45 12.85 -39.67
C SER A 567 -24.16 14.34 -39.83
N ARG A 568 -24.92 15.04 -40.69
CA ARG A 568 -24.83 16.49 -40.85
C ARG A 568 -25.87 17.19 -39.97
N THR A 569 -25.47 18.21 -39.22
CA THR A 569 -26.40 19.09 -38.50
C THR A 569 -27.20 19.91 -39.50
N GLY A 570 -28.54 19.90 -39.43
CA GLY A 570 -29.43 20.74 -40.26
C GLY A 570 -30.31 19.96 -41.23
N ALA A 571 -29.73 19.03 -41.99
CA ALA A 571 -30.45 18.10 -42.86
C ALA A 571 -30.27 16.68 -42.33
N LYS A 572 -31.35 15.95 -42.00
CA LYS A 572 -31.33 14.52 -41.62
C LYS A 572 -30.86 13.65 -42.79
N THR A 573 -29.60 13.79 -43.18
CA THR A 573 -28.97 13.15 -44.33
C THR A 573 -27.67 12.51 -43.84
N LEU A 574 -27.50 11.24 -44.18
CA LEU A 574 -26.30 10.47 -43.91
C LEU A 574 -25.42 10.51 -45.16
N GLY A 575 -24.16 10.88 -45.01
CA GLY A 575 -23.18 10.88 -46.10
C GLY A 575 -22.09 9.83 -45.84
N ALA A 576 -21.83 8.96 -46.82
CA ALA A 576 -20.65 8.10 -46.81
C ALA A 576 -19.47 8.87 -47.39
N ILE A 577 -18.37 8.97 -46.65
CA ILE A 577 -17.16 9.67 -47.07
C ILE A 577 -15.97 8.72 -46.93
N VAL A 578 -15.12 8.68 -47.95
CA VAL A 578 -13.80 8.04 -47.90
C VAL A 578 -12.79 9.10 -47.51
N LEU A 579 -12.11 8.89 -46.38
CA LEU A 579 -11.08 9.78 -45.86
C LEU A 579 -9.71 9.14 -46.08
N PRO A 580 -8.85 9.71 -46.94
CA PRO A 580 -7.51 9.20 -47.17
C PRO A 580 -6.62 9.35 -45.91
N ILE A 581 -5.42 8.77 -45.97
CA ILE A 581 -4.37 8.87 -44.93
C ILE A 581 -3.88 10.31 -44.80
#